data_AF-A0AAE3F2J4-F1
#
_entry.id   AF-A0AAE3F2J4-F1
#
_cell.length_a   1.000
_cell.length_b   1.000
_cell.length_c   1.000
_cell.angle_alpha   90.00
_cell.angle_beta   90.00
_cell.angle_gamma   90.00
#
_symmetry.space_group_name_H-M   'P 1'
#
loop_
_entity.id
_entity.type
_entity.pdbx_description
1 polymer ?
#
loop_
_entity_poly.entity_id
_entity_poly.type
_entity_poly.pdbx_seq_one_letter_code
_entity_poly.pdbx_strand_id
1 'polypeptide(L)'
;MFFAGMALGIVAGAAFGIGIMCCVVAGKQEDQRMEQIRVRRQKKGERKTIHFRDREGTERFSLLDGECLCMMAEDGTRQIGLCRFVDGKQVDVNGQVWDIGEFLHQMECRRIQVCPLEGSDH
;
A
#
# COMPACT_ATOMS: atom_id res chain seq x y z
N MET A 1 -50.80 3.97 -51.29
CA MET A 1 -50.90 4.20 -49.84
C MET A 1 -49.83 3.35 -49.14
N PHE A 2 -48.58 3.79 -49.13
CA PHE A 2 -47.40 3.01 -48.69
C PHE A 2 -46.57 3.74 -47.63
N PHE A 3 -47.21 4.46 -46.71
CA PHE A 3 -46.50 5.26 -45.69
C PHE A 3 -47.00 5.05 -44.25
N ALA A 4 -47.94 4.14 -44.01
CA ALA A 4 -48.57 3.96 -42.70
C ALA A 4 -48.03 2.76 -41.88
N GLY A 5 -46.92 2.13 -42.31
CA GLY A 5 -46.37 0.91 -41.68
C GLY A 5 -44.94 1.00 -41.17
N MET A 6 -44.26 2.15 -41.31
CA MET A 6 -42.85 2.32 -40.91
C MET A 6 -42.64 3.13 -39.62
N ALA A 7 -43.72 3.58 -38.96
CA ALA A 7 -43.63 4.42 -37.77
C ALA A 7 -43.75 3.66 -36.44
N LEU A 8 -44.26 2.42 -36.43
CA LEU A 8 -44.43 1.63 -35.20
C LEU A 8 -43.27 0.68 -34.87
N GLY A 9 -42.25 0.58 -35.74
CA GLY A 9 -41.11 -0.34 -35.54
C GLY A 9 -39.86 0.27 -34.93
N ILE A 10 -39.69 1.60 -34.96
CA ILE A 10 -38.39 2.23 -34.64
C ILE A 10 -38.32 2.74 -33.19
N VAL A 11 -39.46 3.02 -32.54
CA VAL A 11 -39.47 3.57 -31.18
C VAL A 11 -39.27 2.51 -30.08
N ALA A 12 -39.51 1.22 -30.36
CA ALA A 12 -39.30 0.16 -29.37
C ALA A 12 -37.90 -0.48 -29.39
N GLY A 13 -37.10 -0.25 -30.45
CA GLY A 13 -35.78 -0.87 -30.62
C GLY A 13 -34.59 -0.02 -30.17
N ALA A 14 -34.76 1.29 -29.99
CA ALA A 14 -33.65 2.20 -29.65
C ALA A 14 -33.35 2.23 -28.14
N ALA A 15 -34.29 1.84 -27.27
CA ALA A 15 -34.08 1.86 -25.81
C ALA A 15 -33.29 0.65 -25.29
N PHE A 16 -33.37 -0.51 -25.96
CA PHE A 16 -32.67 -1.72 -25.51
C PHE A 16 -31.17 -1.74 -25.85
N GLY A 17 -30.73 -1.04 -26.90
CA GLY A 17 -29.32 -0.99 -27.29
C GLY A 17 -28.43 -0.13 -26.38
N ILE A 18 -28.98 0.94 -25.79
CA ILE A 18 -28.23 1.84 -24.91
C ILE A 18 -28.02 1.22 -23.52
N GLY A 19 -28.98 0.40 -23.05
CA GLY A 19 -28.86 -0.31 -21.77
C GLY A 19 -27.78 -1.40 -21.78
N ILE A 20 -27.60 -2.11 -22.89
CA ILE A 20 -26.63 -3.21 -22.97
C ILE A 20 -25.20 -2.67 -23.09
N MET A 21 -24.97 -1.53 -23.77
CA MET A 21 -23.62 -0.94 -23.87
C MET A 21 -23.14 -0.32 -22.54
N CYS A 22 -24.04 0.32 -21.75
CA CYS A 22 -23.70 0.84 -20.42
C CYS A 22 -23.26 -0.27 -19.43
N CYS A 23 -23.75 -1.50 -19.59
CA CYS A 23 -23.36 -2.62 -18.73
C CYS A 23 -21.98 -3.21 -19.09
N VAL A 24 -21.52 -3.12 -20.34
CA VAL A 24 -20.19 -3.66 -20.72
C VAL A 24 -19.06 -2.75 -20.22
N VAL A 25 -19.30 -1.45 -20.07
CA VAL A 25 -18.33 -0.50 -19.50
C VAL A 25 -18.32 -0.54 -17.96
N ALA A 26 -19.48 -0.80 -17.33
CA ALA A 26 -19.56 -0.93 -15.87
C ALA A 26 -18.92 -2.22 -15.32
N GLY A 27 -18.85 -3.29 -16.10
CA GLY A 27 -18.20 -4.54 -15.69
C GLY A 27 -16.67 -4.56 -15.79
N LYS A 28 -16.04 -3.58 -16.47
CA LYS A 28 -14.58 -3.55 -16.65
C LYS A 28 -13.86 -2.61 -15.68
N GLN A 29 -14.58 -1.74 -14.97
CA GLN A 29 -14.01 -0.83 -13.96
C GLN A 29 -14.19 -1.32 -12.52
N GLU A 30 -14.86 -2.44 -12.28
CA GLU A 30 -14.87 -3.05 -10.95
C GLU A 30 -13.78 -4.12 -10.79
N ASP A 31 -13.20 -4.63 -11.88
CA ASP A 31 -12.16 -5.66 -11.80
C ASP A 31 -10.82 -5.10 -11.27
N GLN A 32 -10.48 -3.85 -11.60
CA GLN A 32 -9.26 -3.22 -11.06
C GLN A 32 -9.37 -2.82 -9.58
N ARG A 33 -10.58 -2.52 -9.08
CA ARG A 33 -10.78 -2.31 -7.64
C ARG A 33 -10.75 -3.63 -6.88
N MET A 34 -11.18 -4.73 -7.50
CA MET A 34 -11.17 -6.04 -6.85
C MET A 34 -9.75 -6.63 -6.72
N GLU A 35 -8.84 -6.35 -7.65
CA GLU A 35 -7.42 -6.71 -7.49
C GLU A 35 -6.72 -5.93 -6.38
N GLN A 36 -7.03 -4.64 -6.20
CA GLN A 36 -6.40 -3.86 -5.13
C GLN A 36 -6.89 -4.29 -3.74
N ILE A 37 -8.15 -4.72 -3.62
CA ILE A 37 -8.71 -5.23 -2.35
C ILE A 37 -8.15 -6.62 -2.01
N ARG A 38 -7.84 -7.46 -3.01
CA ARG A 38 -7.21 -8.78 -2.78
C ARG A 38 -5.72 -8.68 -2.44
N VAL A 39 -4.96 -7.78 -3.09
CA VAL A 39 -3.55 -7.50 -2.70
C VAL A 39 -3.46 -6.92 -1.29
N ARG A 40 -4.41 -6.06 -0.87
CA ARG A 40 -4.46 -5.53 0.50
C ARG A 40 -4.85 -6.59 1.55
N ARG A 41 -5.64 -7.61 1.19
CA ARG A 41 -6.05 -8.69 2.12
C ARG A 41 -5.07 -9.85 2.21
N GLN A 42 -4.21 -10.10 1.22
CA GLN A 42 -3.22 -11.18 1.30
C GLN A 42 -2.01 -10.86 2.20
N LYS A 43 -1.68 -9.59 2.45
CA LYS A 43 -0.71 -9.20 3.51
C LYS A 43 -1.33 -9.22 4.93
N LYS A 44 -2.43 -9.95 5.13
CA LYS A 44 -3.05 -10.24 6.43
C LYS A 44 -2.80 -11.70 6.84
N GLY A 45 -1.61 -12.20 6.54
CA GLY A 45 -1.11 -13.49 7.02
C GLY A 45 0.20 -13.23 7.74
N GLU A 46 0.13 -13.19 9.07
CA GLU A 46 1.21 -12.88 10.01
C GLU A 46 1.77 -11.45 9.93
N ARG A 47 1.61 -10.68 11.02
CA ARG A 47 2.41 -9.48 11.25
C ARG A 47 3.86 -9.96 11.36
N LYS A 48 4.62 -9.87 10.27
CA LYS A 48 6.02 -10.26 10.27
C LYS A 48 6.79 -9.28 11.15
N THR A 49 7.52 -9.81 12.13
CA THR A 49 8.43 -9.02 12.92
C THR A 49 9.71 -8.79 12.12
N ILE A 50 10.05 -7.52 11.94
CA ILE A 50 11.25 -7.01 11.31
C ILE A 50 12.30 -6.81 12.40
N HIS A 51 13.38 -7.56 12.31
CA HIS A 51 14.49 -7.49 13.26
C HIS A 51 15.56 -6.54 12.72
N PHE A 52 15.71 -5.37 13.37
CA PHE A 52 16.73 -4.41 13.01
C PHE A 52 18.05 -4.80 13.66
N ARG A 53 18.93 -5.44 12.88
CA ARG A 53 20.25 -5.88 13.31
C ARG A 53 21.33 -4.94 12.80
N ASP A 54 22.26 -4.62 13.68
CA ASP A 54 23.43 -3.82 13.34
C ASP A 54 24.43 -4.61 12.46
N ARG A 55 25.52 -3.97 12.02
CA ARG A 55 26.58 -4.59 11.22
C ARG A 55 27.28 -5.74 11.96
N GLU A 56 27.30 -5.69 13.30
CA GLU A 56 27.79 -6.79 14.14
C GLU A 56 26.81 -7.96 14.26
N GLY A 57 25.59 -7.84 13.71
CA GLY A 57 24.53 -8.85 13.78
C GLY A 57 23.72 -8.80 15.08
N THR A 58 24.03 -7.87 15.98
CA THR A 58 23.29 -7.63 17.22
C THR A 58 21.95 -6.97 16.91
N GLU A 59 20.87 -7.54 17.44
CA GLU A 59 19.54 -6.95 17.32
C GLU A 59 19.43 -5.69 18.19
N ARG A 60 19.15 -4.55 17.56
CA ARG A 60 18.97 -3.27 18.24
C ARG A 60 17.53 -3.13 18.73
N PHE A 61 16.57 -3.43 17.86
CA PHE A 61 15.15 -3.42 18.14
C PHE A 61 14.39 -4.24 17.10
N SER A 62 13.13 -4.52 17.37
CA SER A 62 12.23 -5.21 16.45
C SER A 62 10.95 -4.40 16.26
N LEU A 63 10.41 -4.38 15.05
CA LEU A 63 9.11 -3.76 14.73
C LEU A 63 8.23 -4.74 13.98
N LEU A 64 6.92 -4.57 14.09
CA LEU A 64 5.98 -5.31 13.27
C LEU A 64 5.85 -4.66 11.88
N ASP A 65 5.57 -5.48 10.86
CA ASP A 65 5.25 -4.99 9.51
C ASP A 65 4.12 -3.95 9.57
N GLY A 66 4.42 -2.74 9.11
CA GLY A 66 3.48 -1.61 9.10
C GLY A 66 3.52 -0.73 10.35
N GLU A 67 4.46 -0.94 11.28
CA GLU A 67 4.71 0.01 12.37
C GLU A 67 5.60 1.18 11.94
N CYS A 68 5.56 2.25 12.72
CA CYS A 68 6.32 3.45 12.45
C CYS A 68 7.63 3.48 13.25
N LEU A 69 8.68 3.99 12.63
CA LEU A 69 9.96 4.34 13.24
C LEU A 69 9.94 5.82 13.61
N CYS A 70 10.44 6.13 14.80
CA CYS A 70 10.79 7.49 15.18
C CYS A 70 12.30 7.68 15.00
N MET A 71 12.67 8.68 14.20
CA MET A 71 14.05 9.08 13.95
C MET A 71 14.25 10.45 14.56
N MET A 72 15.08 10.54 15.59
CA MET A 72 15.38 11.79 16.30
C MET A 72 16.79 12.25 15.92
N ALA A 73 16.89 13.38 15.24
CA ALA A 73 18.17 14.01 14.93
C ALA A 73 18.71 14.81 16.14
N GLU A 74 20.01 15.12 16.13
CA GLU A 74 20.72 15.81 17.22
C GLU A 74 20.17 17.23 17.50
N ASP A 75 19.58 17.87 16.48
CA ASP A 75 18.93 19.17 16.56
C ASP A 75 17.55 19.13 17.25
N GLY A 76 17.08 17.94 17.64
CA GLY A 76 15.76 17.72 18.22
C GLY A 76 14.64 17.49 17.19
N THR A 77 14.96 17.52 15.90
CA THR A 77 14.00 17.22 14.84
C THR A 77 13.60 15.75 14.90
N ARG A 78 12.29 15.48 14.99
CA ARG A 78 11.73 14.12 14.98
C ARG A 78 11.05 13.83 13.65
N GLN A 79 11.40 12.72 13.03
CA GLN A 79 10.79 12.24 11.80
C GLN A 79 10.14 10.89 12.05
N ILE A 80 8.90 10.75 11.58
CA ILE A 80 8.15 9.49 11.67
C ILE A 80 8.16 8.85 10.29
N GLY A 81 8.70 7.63 10.19
CA GLY A 81 8.73 6.86 8.95
C GLY A 81 7.94 5.57 9.10
N LEU A 82 7.00 5.31 8.19
CA LEU A 82 6.33 4.01 8.12
C LEU A 82 7.33 2.96 7.66
N CYS A 83 7.48 1.87 8.43
CA CYS A 83 8.33 0.75 8.08
C CYS A 83 7.50 -0.44 7.61
N ARG A 84 7.85 -0.97 6.45
CA ARG A 84 7.20 -2.14 5.86
C ARG A 84 8.24 -3.18 5.51
N PHE A 85 7.95 -4.42 5.87
CA PHE A 85 8.77 -5.56 5.52
C PHE A 85 8.73 -5.79 4.00
N VAL A 86 9.92 -5.81 3.39
CA VAL A 86 10.10 -6.18 1.98
C VAL A 86 10.65 -7.59 1.92
N ASP A 87 11.82 -7.82 2.53
CA ASP A 87 12.53 -9.09 2.52
C ASP A 87 13.33 -9.30 3.82
N GLY A 88 13.98 -10.45 4.01
CA GLY A 88 14.69 -10.80 5.25
C GLY A 88 15.87 -9.88 5.60
N LYS A 89 16.34 -9.06 4.66
CA LYS A 89 17.40 -8.06 4.84
C LYS A 89 16.99 -6.63 4.46
N GLN A 90 15.86 -6.48 3.79
CA GLN A 90 15.43 -5.20 3.20
C GLN A 90 14.10 -4.75 3.77
N VAL A 91 14.01 -3.45 4.03
CA VAL A 91 12.83 -2.78 4.58
C VAL A 91 12.47 -1.59 3.72
N ASP A 92 11.19 -1.35 3.54
CA ASP A 92 10.68 -0.13 2.94
C ASP A 92 10.42 0.87 4.06
N VAL A 93 11.11 2.00 4.05
CA VAL A 93 10.92 3.10 4.98
C VAL A 93 10.41 4.29 4.20
N ASN A 94 9.17 4.70 4.47
CA ASN A 94 8.50 5.82 3.81
C ASN A 94 8.44 5.71 2.27
N GLY A 95 8.33 4.49 1.72
CA GLY A 95 8.29 4.24 0.27
C GLY A 95 9.67 4.13 -0.39
N GLN A 96 10.75 4.16 0.38
CA GLN A 96 12.10 3.89 -0.09
C GLN A 96 12.59 2.56 0.49
N VAL A 97 13.08 1.67 -0.38
CA VAL A 97 13.66 0.39 0.04
C VAL A 97 15.10 0.60 0.48
N TRP A 98 15.42 0.10 1.67
CA TRP A 98 16.73 0.15 2.30
C TRP A 98 17.13 -1.25 2.78
N ASP A 99 18.44 -1.54 2.78
CA ASP A 99 18.96 -2.66 3.55
C ASP A 99 18.97 -2.28 5.04
N ILE A 100 18.56 -3.20 5.91
CA ILE A 100 18.43 -2.97 7.36
C ILE A 100 19.77 -2.50 7.97
N GLY A 101 20.89 -3.11 7.56
CA GLY A 101 22.20 -2.76 8.09
C GLY A 101 22.70 -1.42 7.57
N GLU A 102 22.48 -1.13 6.28
CA GLU A 102 22.85 0.16 5.69
C GLU A 102 22.02 1.31 6.25
N PHE A 103 20.72 1.08 6.47
CA PHE A 103 19.82 2.04 7.08
C PHE A 103 20.29 2.45 8.47
N LEU A 104 20.58 1.48 9.35
CA LEU A 104 21.08 1.75 10.70
C LEU A 104 22.42 2.47 10.66
N HIS A 105 23.35 2.01 9.81
CA HIS A 105 24.66 2.63 9.69
C HIS A 105 24.56 4.09 9.21
N GLN A 106 23.69 4.37 8.24
CA GLN A 106 23.48 5.73 7.75
C GLN A 106 22.89 6.64 8.83
N MET A 107 21.95 6.12 9.62
CA MET A 107 21.37 6.87 10.73
C MET A 107 22.40 7.15 11.83
N GLU A 108 23.23 6.16 12.17
CA GLU A 108 24.33 6.32 13.12
C GLU A 108 25.37 7.36 12.64
N CYS A 109 25.78 7.31 11.37
CA CYS A 109 26.69 8.30 10.78
C CYS A 109 26.11 9.73 10.82
N ARG A 110 24.78 9.86 10.73
CA ARG A 110 24.08 11.15 10.83
C ARG A 110 23.75 11.55 12.27
N ARG A 111 24.14 10.73 13.26
CA ARG A 111 23.75 10.87 14.67
C ARG A 111 22.23 10.98 14.86
N ILE A 112 21.49 10.24 14.05
CA ILE A 112 20.04 10.12 14.15
C ILE A 112 19.75 8.90 15.01
N GLN A 113 19.11 9.11 16.16
CA GLN A 113 18.65 8.03 17.00
C GLN A 113 17.36 7.45 16.40
N VAL A 114 17.40 6.16 16.08
CA VAL A 114 16.23 5.43 15.57
C VAL A 114 15.66 4.56 16.67
N CYS A 115 14.37 4.68 16.93
CA CYS A 115 13.63 3.88 17.88
C CYS A 115 12.26 3.51 17.32
N PRO A 116 11.68 2.36 17.70
CA PRO A 116 10.29 2.09 17.39
C PRO A 116 9.42 3.23 17.94
N LEU A 117 8.50 3.73 17.12
CA LEU A 117 7.45 4.60 17.64
C LEU A 117 6.53 3.69 18.43
N GLU A 118 6.83 3.52 19.72
CA GLU A 118 5.87 2.87 20.62
C GLU A 118 4.57 3.66 20.49
N GLY A 119 3.58 3.02 19.87
CA GLY A 119 2.20 3.42 20.06
C GLY A 119 1.99 3.34 21.55
N SER A 120 1.74 4.48 22.19
CA SER A 120 1.26 4.51 23.56
C SER A 120 0.00 3.64 23.62
N ASP A 121 0.15 2.39 24.03
CA ASP A 121 -0.97 1.52 24.36
C ASP A 121 -0.60 0.75 25.63
N HIS A 122 -1.09 1.34 26.73
CA HIS A 122 -1.35 0.81 28.07
C HIS A 122 -0.21 0.63 29.08
#